data_AF-A0AAU0PF91-F1
#
_entry.id   AF-A0AAU0PF91-F1
#
_cell.length_a   1.000
_cell.length_b   1.000
_cell.length_c   1.000
_cell.angle_alpha   90.00
_cell.angle_beta   90.00
_cell.angle_gamma   90.00
#
_symmetry.space_group_name_H-M   'P 1'
#
loop_
_entity.id
_entity.type
_entity.pdbx_description
1 polymer ?
#
loop_
_entity_poly.entity_id
_entity_poly.type
_entity_poly.pdbx_seq_one_letter_code
_entity_poly.pdbx_strand_id
1 'polypeptide(L)'
;MSANQFLAENKIAIHFAQLLNIAIDDDISMADMENELNTIGDIAEFQKFVKNRFNYSAYQFMTGYQKFIALAKDFRKDNEPKLDQETEMKVYNYTTRLLSKVTNFAFALNFEIQEKGYDLKAIKMDKTFEKVLNEKDIEICKIIGFDNIYKLANYNIPKLEAELEKAITQKALITKYPQLANLNKQSFDGAATIQKLKLKRVGV
;
A
#
# COMPACT_ATOMS: atom_id res chain seq x y z
N MET A 1 -18.93 -14.82 -22.31
CA MET A 1 -17.49 -15.16 -22.21
C MET A 1 -17.17 -15.51 -20.75
N SER A 2 -17.43 -16.74 -20.27
CA SER A 2 -17.28 -17.03 -18.82
C SER A 2 -16.93 -18.47 -18.40
N ALA A 3 -16.68 -19.40 -19.33
CA ALA A 3 -16.26 -20.77 -18.96
C ALA A 3 -14.73 -20.96 -18.96
N ASN A 4 -14.00 -20.15 -19.74
CA ASN A 4 -12.57 -20.33 -19.96
C ASN A 4 -11.67 -19.80 -18.84
N GLN A 5 -12.15 -18.86 -18.00
CA GLN A 5 -11.37 -18.35 -16.86
C GLN A 5 -11.36 -19.33 -15.69
N PHE A 6 -12.53 -19.88 -15.32
CA PHE A 6 -12.66 -20.88 -14.25
C PHE A 6 -11.89 -22.18 -14.55
N LEU A 7 -11.91 -22.64 -15.81
CA LEU A 7 -11.14 -23.81 -16.26
C LEU A 7 -9.62 -23.56 -16.32
N ALA A 8 -9.16 -22.31 -16.31
CA ALA A 8 -7.75 -21.95 -16.32
C ALA A 8 -7.17 -21.86 -14.90
N GLU A 9 -7.93 -21.31 -13.94
CA GLU A 9 -7.53 -21.19 -12.53
C GLU A 9 -7.37 -22.56 -11.86
N ASN A 10 -8.32 -23.46 -12.09
CA ASN A 10 -8.29 -24.82 -11.53
C ASN A 10 -7.07 -25.63 -12.05
N LYS A 11 -6.66 -25.42 -13.32
CA LYS A 11 -5.46 -26.06 -13.89
C LYS A 11 -4.15 -25.61 -13.24
N ILE A 12 -4.10 -24.38 -12.72
CA ILE A 12 -2.90 -23.84 -12.07
C ILE A 12 -2.77 -24.42 -10.67
N ALA A 13 -3.86 -24.47 -9.90
CA ALA A 13 -3.87 -25.12 -8.58
C ALA A 13 -3.49 -26.60 -8.68
N ILE A 14 -4.07 -27.33 -9.65
CA ILE A 14 -3.72 -28.72 -9.95
C ILE A 14 -2.23 -28.87 -10.29
N HIS A 15 -1.66 -27.94 -11.06
CA HIS A 15 -0.23 -27.99 -11.40
C HIS A 15 0.67 -27.87 -10.17
N PHE A 16 0.37 -26.95 -9.25
CA PHE A 16 1.11 -26.83 -7.99
C PHE A 16 0.90 -28.03 -7.07
N ALA A 17 -0.31 -28.58 -7.03
CA ALA A 17 -0.62 -29.77 -6.26
C ALA A 17 0.22 -30.97 -6.75
N GLN A 18 0.32 -31.18 -8.06
CA GLN A 18 1.17 -32.21 -8.65
C GLN A 18 2.67 -31.97 -8.36
N LEU A 19 3.14 -30.73 -8.52
CA LEU A 19 4.54 -30.38 -8.30
C LEU A 19 4.99 -30.61 -6.85
N LEU A 20 4.10 -30.35 -5.89
CA LEU A 20 4.39 -30.41 -4.46
C LEU A 20 3.85 -31.67 -3.79
N ASN A 21 3.28 -32.61 -4.56
CA ASN A 21 2.67 -33.84 -4.09
C ASN A 21 1.57 -33.61 -3.04
N ILE A 22 0.63 -32.72 -3.36
CA ILE A 22 -0.57 -32.41 -2.57
C ILE A 22 -1.72 -33.28 -3.08
N ALA A 23 -2.48 -33.84 -2.15
CA ALA A 23 -3.66 -34.63 -2.47
C ALA A 23 -4.74 -33.75 -3.10
N ILE A 24 -5.25 -34.15 -4.27
CA ILE A 24 -6.16 -33.35 -5.12
C ILE A 24 -7.64 -33.73 -4.84
N ASP A 25 -7.86 -34.77 -4.04
CA ASP A 25 -9.17 -35.25 -3.61
C ASP A 25 -9.73 -34.48 -2.40
N ASP A 26 -8.91 -33.65 -1.75
CA ASP A 26 -9.35 -32.72 -0.71
C ASP A 26 -9.78 -31.37 -1.32
N ASP A 27 -11.09 -31.24 -1.57
CA ASP A 27 -11.72 -30.04 -2.11
C ASP A 27 -11.43 -28.78 -1.28
N ILE A 28 -11.22 -28.92 0.04
CA ILE A 28 -10.93 -27.78 0.94
C ILE A 28 -9.53 -27.24 0.67
N SER A 29 -8.53 -28.13 0.60
CA SER A 29 -7.16 -27.75 0.29
C SER A 29 -7.05 -27.12 -1.10
N MET A 30 -7.80 -27.64 -2.08
CA MET A 30 -7.81 -27.10 -3.45
C MET A 30 -8.44 -25.70 -3.51
N ALA A 31 -9.60 -25.49 -2.87
CA ALA A 31 -10.24 -24.18 -2.80
C ALA A 31 -9.36 -23.15 -2.09
N ASP A 32 -8.66 -23.55 -1.02
CA ASP A 32 -7.74 -22.65 -0.32
C ASP A 32 -6.49 -22.31 -1.15
N MET A 33 -5.94 -23.28 -1.89
CA MET A 33 -4.86 -23.02 -2.83
C MET A 33 -5.27 -22.03 -3.93
N GLU A 34 -6.49 -22.16 -4.47
CA GLU A 34 -7.03 -21.21 -5.46
C GLU A 34 -7.14 -19.80 -4.86
N ASN A 35 -7.67 -19.68 -3.64
CA ASN A 35 -7.72 -18.40 -2.93
C ASN A 35 -6.33 -17.80 -2.73
N GLU A 36 -5.35 -18.62 -2.35
CA GLU A 36 -3.98 -18.19 -2.15
C GLU A 36 -3.32 -17.74 -3.46
N LEU A 37 -3.53 -18.46 -4.56
CA LEU A 37 -3.06 -18.08 -5.90
C LEU A 37 -3.68 -16.76 -6.36
N ASN A 38 -4.94 -16.48 -6.01
CA ASN A 38 -5.58 -15.20 -6.30
C ASN A 38 -4.90 -14.01 -5.60
N THR A 39 -4.12 -14.25 -4.54
CA THR A 39 -3.31 -13.21 -3.89
C THR A 39 -1.98 -12.95 -4.60
N ILE A 40 -1.59 -13.79 -5.55
CA ILE A 40 -0.31 -13.71 -6.26
C ILE A 40 -0.50 -12.97 -7.58
N GLY A 41 0.13 -11.81 -7.69
CA GLY A 41 -0.01 -10.96 -8.89
C GLY A 41 0.63 -11.53 -10.16
N ASP A 42 1.79 -12.20 -10.05
CA ASP A 42 2.48 -12.84 -11.17
C ASP A 42 2.65 -14.34 -10.92
N ILE A 43 1.71 -15.12 -11.44
CA ILE A 43 1.69 -16.59 -11.32
C ILE A 43 2.87 -17.23 -12.08
N ALA A 44 3.30 -16.64 -13.20
CA ALA A 44 4.39 -17.21 -14.00
C ALA A 44 5.74 -17.05 -13.28
N GLU A 45 5.96 -15.91 -12.65
CA GLU A 45 7.13 -15.69 -11.81
C GLU A 45 7.09 -16.53 -10.54
N PHE A 46 5.90 -16.66 -9.92
CA PHE A 46 5.72 -17.56 -8.78
C PHE A 46 6.03 -19.02 -9.12
N GLN A 47 5.61 -19.50 -10.29
CA GLN A 47 5.93 -20.85 -10.75
C GLN A 47 7.46 -21.06 -10.87
N LYS A 48 8.19 -20.08 -11.39
CA LYS A 48 9.67 -20.13 -11.47
C LYS A 48 10.27 -20.13 -10.06
N PHE A 49 9.76 -19.29 -9.17
CA PHE A 49 10.21 -19.22 -7.77
C PHE A 49 10.06 -20.55 -7.04
N VAL A 50 8.87 -21.16 -7.13
CA VAL A 50 8.59 -22.47 -6.52
C VAL A 50 9.56 -23.52 -7.04
N LYS A 51 9.70 -23.67 -8.36
CA LYS A 51 10.60 -24.65 -8.98
C LYS A 51 12.05 -24.52 -8.53
N ASN A 52 12.51 -23.29 -8.27
CA ASN A 52 13.88 -23.03 -7.86
C ASN A 52 14.13 -23.28 -6.37
N ARG A 53 13.09 -23.23 -5.52
CA ARG A 53 13.25 -23.17 -4.06
C ARG A 53 12.56 -24.30 -3.28
N PHE A 54 11.64 -25.06 -3.87
CA PHE A 54 10.86 -26.07 -3.14
C PHE A 54 11.69 -27.18 -2.47
N ASN A 55 12.94 -27.37 -2.88
CA ASN A 55 13.91 -28.32 -2.31
C ASN A 55 14.92 -27.68 -1.33
N TYR A 56 14.80 -26.39 -1.02
CA TYR A 56 15.69 -25.76 -0.04
C TYR A 56 15.46 -26.37 1.34
N SER A 57 16.52 -26.39 2.16
CA SER A 57 16.50 -26.98 3.50
C SER A 57 15.39 -26.41 4.39
N ALA A 58 15.02 -25.14 4.18
CA ALA A 58 13.92 -24.48 4.89
C ALA A 58 12.55 -25.13 4.66
N TYR A 59 12.33 -25.82 3.53
CA TYR A 59 11.05 -26.42 3.17
C TYR A 59 11.09 -27.96 3.12
N GLN A 60 12.26 -28.58 3.27
CA GLN A 60 12.45 -30.01 3.02
C GLN A 60 11.59 -30.91 3.93
N PHE A 61 11.27 -30.44 5.15
CA PHE A 61 10.47 -31.18 6.14
C PHE A 61 8.98 -30.82 6.14
N MET A 62 8.55 -29.92 5.26
CA MET A 62 7.15 -29.50 5.15
C MET A 62 6.37 -30.44 4.23
N THR A 63 5.09 -30.69 4.55
CA THR A 63 4.18 -31.35 3.61
C THR A 63 3.98 -30.50 2.36
N GLY A 64 3.47 -31.09 1.27
CA GLY A 64 3.26 -30.37 0.00
C GLY A 64 2.45 -29.08 0.19
N TYR A 65 1.35 -29.16 0.94
CA TYR A 65 0.48 -28.00 1.20
C TYR A 65 1.16 -26.97 2.12
N GLN A 66 1.81 -27.40 3.20
CA GLN A 66 2.58 -26.48 4.06
C GLN A 66 3.68 -25.75 3.28
N LYS A 67 4.35 -26.47 2.38
CA LYS A 67 5.39 -25.95 1.49
C LYS A 67 4.81 -24.94 0.50
N PHE A 68 3.62 -25.21 -0.07
CA PHE A 68 2.92 -24.28 -0.94
C PHE A 68 2.63 -22.95 -0.24
N ILE A 69 2.02 -22.99 0.94
CA ILE A 69 1.70 -21.79 1.73
C ILE A 69 2.98 -21.04 2.14
N ALA A 70 4.03 -21.75 2.56
CA ALA A 70 5.31 -21.12 2.92
C ALA A 70 5.97 -20.42 1.72
N LEU A 71 6.01 -21.07 0.56
CA LEU A 71 6.56 -20.50 -0.66
C LEU A 71 5.72 -19.33 -1.19
N ALA A 72 4.39 -19.40 -1.11
CA ALA A 72 3.51 -18.29 -1.46
C ALA A 72 3.77 -17.07 -0.57
N LYS A 73 3.91 -17.29 0.74
CA LYS A 73 4.26 -16.24 1.71
C LYS A 73 5.64 -15.62 1.42
N ASP A 74 6.65 -16.45 1.18
CA ASP A 74 8.00 -15.96 0.89
C ASP A 74 8.05 -15.23 -0.46
N PHE A 75 7.32 -15.71 -1.47
CA PHE A 75 7.20 -15.04 -2.76
C PHE A 75 6.55 -13.67 -2.61
N ARG A 76 5.46 -13.55 -1.85
CA ARG A 76 4.81 -12.26 -1.58
C ARG A 76 5.72 -11.31 -0.81
N LYS A 77 6.56 -11.82 0.09
CA LYS A 77 7.52 -11.01 0.83
C LYS A 77 8.66 -10.50 -0.06
N ASP A 78 9.20 -11.38 -0.91
CA ASP A 78 10.28 -11.05 -1.84
C ASP A 78 9.78 -10.05 -2.90
N ASN A 79 8.53 -10.20 -3.35
CA ASN A 79 7.89 -9.38 -4.38
C ASN A 79 6.89 -8.36 -3.83
N GLU A 80 7.01 -8.02 -2.55
CA GLU A 80 6.15 -7.03 -1.93
C GLU A 80 6.23 -5.72 -2.72
N PRO A 81 5.08 -5.09 -3.07
CA PRO A 81 5.06 -3.86 -3.85
C PRO A 81 5.96 -2.79 -3.25
N LYS A 82 7.03 -2.44 -3.97
CA LYS A 82 8.01 -1.44 -3.53
C LYS A 82 8.13 -0.35 -4.57
N LEU A 83 8.21 0.88 -4.08
CA LEU A 83 8.62 2.00 -4.90
C LEU A 83 10.13 1.86 -5.17
N ASP A 84 10.54 2.17 -6.40
CA ASP A 84 11.96 2.36 -6.69
C ASP A 84 12.46 3.67 -6.05
N GLN A 85 13.76 3.78 -5.86
CA GLN A 85 14.38 4.91 -5.16
C GLN A 85 14.05 6.27 -5.78
N GLU A 86 13.91 6.34 -7.10
CA GLU A 86 13.54 7.57 -7.80
C GLU A 86 12.12 7.99 -7.44
N THR A 87 11.18 7.04 -7.45
CA THR A 87 9.79 7.28 -7.08
C THR A 87 9.65 7.62 -5.60
N GLU A 88 10.41 6.97 -4.71
CA GLU A 88 10.46 7.31 -3.28
C GLU A 88 10.93 8.76 -3.06
N MET A 89 11.94 9.20 -3.79
CA MET A 89 12.42 10.58 -3.73
C MET A 89 11.34 11.58 -4.21
N LYS A 90 10.60 11.23 -5.28
CA LYS A 90 9.47 12.04 -5.76
C LYS A 90 8.37 12.13 -4.70
N VAL A 91 8.03 11.02 -4.03
CA VAL A 91 7.07 10.99 -2.92
C VAL A 91 7.54 11.92 -1.80
N TYR A 92 8.79 11.78 -1.34
CA TYR A 92 9.34 12.61 -0.27
C TYR A 92 9.30 14.11 -0.60
N ASN A 93 9.74 14.50 -1.80
CA ASN A 93 9.73 15.89 -2.24
C ASN A 93 8.31 16.45 -2.33
N TYR A 94 7.38 15.64 -2.84
CA TYR A 94 5.98 16.03 -2.94
C TYR A 94 5.32 16.17 -1.56
N THR A 95 5.57 15.24 -0.62
CA THR A 95 5.13 15.31 0.78
C THR A 95 5.62 16.58 1.44
N THR A 96 6.92 16.89 1.34
CA THR A 96 7.52 18.08 1.96
C THR A 96 6.89 19.37 1.42
N ARG A 97 6.73 19.47 0.09
CA ARG A 97 6.10 20.63 -0.56
C ARG A 97 4.64 20.79 -0.12
N LEU A 98 3.87 19.69 -0.10
CA LEU A 98 2.46 19.72 0.27
C LEU A 98 2.29 20.06 1.75
N LEU A 99 3.10 19.47 2.64
CA LEU A 99 3.13 19.76 4.08
C LEU A 99 3.32 21.25 4.32
N SER A 100 4.37 21.86 3.76
CA SER A 100 4.64 23.28 3.92
C SER A 100 3.47 24.15 3.43
N LYS A 101 2.86 23.78 2.30
CA LYS A 101 1.72 24.52 1.75
C LYS A 101 0.49 24.47 2.66
N VAL A 102 0.15 23.29 3.18
CA VAL A 102 -1.03 23.12 4.04
C VAL A 102 -0.81 23.69 5.44
N THR A 103 0.39 23.61 6.01
CA THR A 103 0.70 24.19 7.33
C THR A 103 0.70 25.71 7.29
N ASN A 104 1.36 26.30 6.30
CA ASN A 104 1.39 27.77 6.14
C ASN A 104 -0.02 28.34 5.99
N PHE A 105 -0.86 27.69 5.19
CA PHE A 105 -2.25 28.11 5.03
C PHE A 105 -3.08 27.89 6.29
N ALA A 106 -2.94 26.74 6.97
CA ALA A 106 -3.65 26.46 8.21
C ALA A 106 -3.30 27.47 9.32
N PHE A 107 -2.04 27.90 9.41
CA PHE A 107 -1.61 28.92 10.36
C PHE A 107 -2.18 30.30 10.02
N ALA A 108 -2.15 30.70 8.75
CA ALA A 108 -2.76 31.96 8.32
C ALA A 108 -4.27 31.98 8.61
N LEU A 109 -4.95 30.87 8.32
CA LEU A 109 -6.37 30.70 8.62
C LEU A 109 -6.63 30.75 10.13
N ASN A 110 -5.85 30.05 10.94
CA ASN A 110 -6.02 30.05 12.40
C ASN A 110 -5.79 31.45 13.00
N PHE A 111 -4.80 32.19 12.50
CA PHE A 111 -4.58 33.59 12.89
C PHE A 111 -5.80 34.46 12.56
N GLU A 112 -6.32 34.37 11.33
CA GLU A 112 -7.48 35.15 10.91
C GLU A 112 -8.74 34.83 11.72
N ILE A 113 -8.95 33.54 12.06
CA ILE A 113 -10.05 33.08 12.90
C ILE A 113 -9.96 33.68 14.30
N GLN A 114 -8.76 33.67 14.90
CA GLN A 114 -8.52 34.22 16.23
C GLN A 114 -8.67 35.74 16.25
N GLU A 115 -8.17 36.44 15.24
CA GLU A 115 -8.23 37.90 15.14
C GLU A 115 -9.67 38.39 14.93
N LYS A 116 -10.43 37.73 14.04
CA LYS A 116 -11.78 38.15 13.65
C LYS A 116 -12.89 37.51 14.48
N GLY A 117 -12.55 36.57 15.35
CA GLY A 117 -13.51 35.86 16.20
C GLY A 117 -14.49 34.97 15.42
N TYR A 118 -14.05 34.39 14.31
CA TYR A 118 -14.92 33.51 13.52
C TYR A 118 -15.23 32.19 14.25
N ASP A 119 -16.46 31.70 14.13
CA ASP A 119 -16.81 30.37 14.59
C ASP A 119 -16.22 29.32 13.63
N LEU A 120 -15.29 28.50 14.14
CA LEU A 120 -14.69 27.39 13.41
C LEU A 120 -15.74 26.46 12.78
N LYS A 121 -16.88 26.26 13.44
CA LYS A 121 -17.96 25.38 12.96
C LYS A 121 -18.67 25.94 11.74
N ALA A 122 -18.61 27.25 11.51
CA ALA A 122 -19.19 27.90 10.34
C ALA A 122 -18.27 27.81 9.10
N ILE A 123 -17.00 27.43 9.28
CA ILE A 123 -16.00 27.36 8.22
C ILE A 123 -16.03 25.99 7.55
N LYS A 124 -16.30 25.99 6.24
CA LYS A 124 -16.20 24.79 5.40
C LYS A 124 -14.73 24.57 5.02
N MET A 125 -14.04 23.70 5.75
CA MET A 125 -12.60 23.47 5.58
C MET A 125 -12.26 22.93 4.19
N ASP A 126 -13.08 22.05 3.64
CA ASP A 126 -12.97 21.57 2.26
C ASP A 126 -12.90 22.73 1.25
N LYS A 127 -13.91 23.60 1.24
CA LYS A 127 -13.98 24.73 0.31
C LYS A 127 -12.88 25.76 0.56
N THR A 128 -12.43 25.89 1.80
CA THR A 128 -11.41 26.86 2.18
C THR A 128 -10.03 26.43 1.67
N PHE A 129 -9.66 25.16 1.84
CA PHE A 129 -8.40 24.62 1.33
C PHE A 129 -8.42 24.44 -0.19
N GLU A 130 -9.55 24.05 -0.80
CA GLU A 130 -9.66 23.90 -2.27
C GLU A 130 -9.35 25.20 -3.04
N LYS A 131 -9.47 26.38 -2.41
CA LYS A 131 -9.10 27.68 -3.02
C LYS A 131 -7.60 27.86 -3.22
N VAL A 132 -6.77 27.19 -2.44
CA VAL A 132 -5.30 27.38 -2.45
C VAL A 132 -4.55 26.15 -2.98
N LEU A 133 -5.22 25.00 -3.06
CA LEU A 133 -4.66 23.75 -3.52
C LEU A 133 -4.95 23.52 -5.01
N ASN A 134 -4.04 22.82 -5.70
CA ASN A 134 -4.32 22.33 -7.05
C ASN A 134 -5.06 20.98 -6.97
N GLU A 135 -5.59 20.49 -8.10
CA GLU A 135 -6.37 19.25 -8.13
C GLU A 135 -5.63 18.04 -7.54
N LYS A 136 -4.34 17.88 -7.86
CA LYS A 136 -3.52 16.78 -7.33
C LYS A 136 -3.36 16.84 -5.81
N ASP A 137 -3.12 18.05 -5.29
CA ASP A 137 -3.01 18.32 -3.85
C ASP A 137 -4.36 18.02 -3.16
N ILE A 138 -5.48 18.45 -3.76
CA ILE A 138 -6.84 18.23 -3.25
C ILE A 138 -7.15 16.74 -3.15
N GLU A 139 -6.84 15.94 -4.18
CA GLU A 139 -7.09 14.50 -4.18
C GLU A 139 -6.38 13.79 -3.02
N ILE A 140 -5.14 14.18 -2.72
CA ILE A 140 -4.39 13.65 -1.58
C ILE A 140 -5.02 14.11 -0.26
N CYS A 141 -5.32 15.40 -0.14
CA CYS A 141 -5.91 15.95 1.08
C CYS A 141 -7.28 15.34 1.41
N LYS A 142 -8.08 14.97 0.40
CA LYS A 142 -9.36 14.27 0.56
C LYS A 142 -9.24 12.90 1.22
N ILE A 143 -8.11 12.21 1.05
CA ILE A 143 -7.86 10.90 1.70
C ILE A 143 -7.77 11.06 3.23
N ILE A 144 -7.21 12.18 3.68
CA ILE A 144 -6.96 12.47 5.11
C ILE A 144 -8.15 13.23 5.75
N GLY A 145 -8.82 14.06 4.96
CA GLY A 145 -9.89 14.96 5.39
C GLY A 145 -9.37 16.35 5.78
N PHE A 146 -9.98 17.40 5.24
CA PHE A 146 -9.53 18.79 5.43
C PHE A 146 -9.63 19.28 6.88
N ASP A 147 -10.64 18.87 7.63
CA ASP A 147 -10.75 19.19 9.06
C ASP A 147 -9.60 18.59 9.87
N ASN A 148 -9.22 17.35 9.53
CA ASN A 148 -8.11 16.67 10.19
C ASN A 148 -6.77 17.30 9.80
N ILE A 149 -6.59 17.72 8.55
CA ILE A 149 -5.43 18.48 8.11
C ILE A 149 -5.30 19.79 8.90
N TYR A 150 -6.39 20.57 9.00
CA TYR A 150 -6.39 21.81 9.77
C TYR A 150 -6.01 21.55 11.24
N LYS A 151 -6.62 20.55 11.87
CA LYS A 151 -6.32 20.17 13.26
C LYS A 151 -4.86 19.75 13.41
N LEU A 152 -4.37 18.82 12.60
CA LEU A 152 -3.01 18.31 12.73
C LEU A 152 -1.96 19.36 12.39
N ALA A 153 -2.22 20.26 11.43
CA ALA A 153 -1.31 21.37 11.14
C ALA A 153 -1.09 22.27 12.35
N ASN A 154 -2.16 22.55 13.11
CA ASN A 154 -2.10 23.43 14.28
C ASN A 154 -1.64 22.73 15.58
N TYR A 155 -1.76 21.41 15.69
CA TYR A 155 -1.52 20.69 16.95
C TYR A 155 -0.48 19.56 16.88
N ASN A 156 -0.20 18.99 15.69
CA ASN A 156 0.73 17.86 15.53
C ASN A 156 1.22 17.72 14.08
N ILE A 157 2.16 18.59 13.68
CA ILE A 157 2.79 18.58 12.36
C ILE A 157 3.45 17.22 12.02
N PRO A 158 4.19 16.56 12.93
CA PRO A 158 4.80 15.26 12.61
C PRO A 158 3.77 14.19 12.22
N LYS A 159 2.60 14.19 12.88
CA LYS A 159 1.51 13.28 12.51
C LYS A 159 0.90 13.66 11.16
N LEU A 160 0.76 14.95 10.86
CA LEU A 160 0.31 15.40 9.53
C LEU A 160 1.26 14.95 8.42
N GLU A 161 2.57 15.10 8.63
CA GLU A 161 3.60 14.64 7.70
C GLU A 161 3.43 13.14 7.40
N ALA A 162 3.28 12.32 8.44
CA ALA A 162 3.10 10.88 8.31
C ALA A 162 1.82 10.50 7.53
N GLU A 163 0.70 11.18 7.79
CA GLU A 163 -0.56 10.93 7.07
C GLU A 163 -0.47 11.34 5.59
N LEU A 164 0.18 12.47 5.29
CA LEU A 164 0.46 12.90 3.91
C LEU A 164 1.37 11.91 3.20
N GLU A 165 2.48 11.53 3.83
CA GLU A 165 3.44 10.57 3.30
C GLU A 165 2.77 9.23 2.97
N LYS A 166 1.90 8.74 3.88
CA LYS A 166 1.13 7.51 3.70
C LYS A 166 0.17 7.61 2.51
N ALA A 167 -0.62 8.69 2.43
CA ALA A 167 -1.59 8.88 1.34
C ALA A 167 -0.91 8.98 -0.03
N ILE A 168 0.21 9.71 -0.12
CA ILE A 168 0.99 9.88 -1.35
C ILE A 168 1.64 8.55 -1.76
N THR A 169 2.24 7.84 -0.81
CA THR A 169 2.87 6.53 -1.05
C THR A 169 1.85 5.51 -1.55
N GLN A 170 0.68 5.44 -0.91
CA GLN A 170 -0.39 4.55 -1.33
C GLN A 170 -0.83 4.84 -2.77
N LYS A 171 -0.99 6.12 -3.13
CA LYS A 171 -1.36 6.51 -4.49
C LYS A 171 -0.27 6.15 -5.52
N ALA A 172 1.00 6.37 -5.17
CA ALA A 172 2.13 6.00 -6.02
C ALA A 172 2.21 4.47 -6.24
N LEU A 173 1.99 3.69 -5.17
CA LEU A 173 1.97 2.23 -5.23
C LEU A 173 0.81 1.72 -6.09
N ILE A 174 -0.41 2.24 -5.93
CA ILE A 174 -1.56 1.86 -6.77
C ILE A 174 -1.31 2.22 -8.24
N THR A 175 -0.64 3.34 -8.52
CA THR A 175 -0.29 3.73 -9.89
C THR A 175 0.68 2.73 -10.53
N LYS A 176 1.67 2.26 -9.75
CA LYS A 176 2.67 1.27 -10.22
C LYS A 176 2.11 -0.15 -10.26
N TYR A 177 1.19 -0.48 -9.35
CA TYR A 177 0.58 -1.78 -9.16
C TYR A 177 -0.95 -1.63 -9.05
N PRO A 178 -1.66 -1.47 -10.19
CA PRO A 178 -3.11 -1.20 -10.21
C PRO A 178 -3.96 -2.26 -9.49
N GLN A 179 -3.48 -3.51 -9.42
CA GLN A 179 -4.11 -4.60 -8.69
C GLN A 179 -4.30 -4.31 -7.20
N LEU A 180 -3.51 -3.38 -6.63
CA LEU A 180 -3.64 -2.98 -5.23
C LEU A 180 -4.88 -2.12 -4.95
N ALA A 181 -5.55 -1.59 -5.98
CA ALA A 181 -6.72 -0.74 -5.81
C ALA A 181 -7.91 -1.45 -5.12
N ASN A 182 -7.99 -2.78 -5.24
CA ASN A 182 -9.10 -3.60 -4.74
C ASN A 182 -8.79 -4.35 -3.43
N LEU A 183 -7.55 -4.28 -2.93
CA LEU A 183 -7.19 -4.88 -1.64
C LEU A 183 -7.67 -3.95 -0.52
N ASN A 184 -8.55 -4.47 0.34
CA ASN A 184 -9.17 -3.76 1.46
C ASN A 184 -8.18 -2.89 2.24
N LYS A 185 -8.65 -1.69 2.65
CA LYS A 185 -7.93 -0.57 3.32
C LYS A 185 -7.17 -0.89 4.62
N GLN A 186 -6.98 -2.15 5.03
CA GLN A 186 -6.53 -2.50 6.38
C GLN A 186 -5.05 -2.85 6.59
N SER A 187 -4.22 -2.97 5.55
CA SER A 187 -2.77 -3.16 5.81
C SER A 187 -1.93 -2.74 4.61
N PHE A 188 -1.63 -1.44 4.52
CA PHE A 188 -0.52 -0.97 3.70
C PHE A 188 0.44 -0.22 4.61
N ASP A 189 1.43 -0.95 5.13
CA ASP A 189 2.50 -0.42 5.95
C ASP A 189 3.67 0.01 5.05
N GLY A 190 3.41 1.00 4.19
CA GLY A 190 4.42 1.61 3.32
C GLY A 190 5.46 2.45 4.07
N ALA A 191 5.41 2.49 5.41
CA ALA A 191 6.25 3.34 6.25
C ALA A 191 7.70 2.84 6.40
N ALA A 192 7.95 1.55 6.19
CA ALA A 192 9.26 0.94 6.51
C ALA A 192 10.41 1.41 5.60
N THR A 193 10.14 1.80 4.35
CA THR A 193 11.21 2.15 3.39
C THR A 193 11.62 3.63 3.46
N ILE A 194 10.69 4.55 3.70
CA ILE A 194 11.01 5.98 3.84
C ILE A 194 11.75 6.28 5.16
N GLN A 195 11.49 5.50 6.23
CA GLN A 195 12.29 5.56 7.46
C GLN A 195 13.80 5.35 7.20
N LYS A 196 14.18 4.48 6.23
CA LYS A 196 15.59 4.28 5.85
C LYS A 196 16.20 5.52 5.18
N LEU A 197 15.42 6.30 4.43
CA LEU A 197 15.87 7.55 3.83
C LEU A 197 16.01 8.67 4.87
N LYS A 198 15.12 8.71 5.88
CA LYS A 198 15.23 9.64 7.02
C LYS A 198 16.48 9.34 7.87
N LEU A 199 16.79 8.07 8.14
CA LEU A 199 17.97 7.66 8.91
C LEU A 199 19.30 7.92 8.20
N LYS A 200 19.36 7.83 6.87
CA LYS A 200 20.58 8.13 6.09
C LYS A 200 21.06 9.59 6.21
N ARG A 201 20.21 10.52 6.65
CA ARG A 201 20.59 11.93 6.82
C ARG A 201 20.94 12.32 8.26
N VAL A 202 20.60 11.51 9.26
CA VAL A 202 20.95 11.75 10.67
C VAL A 202 22.33 11.19 11.03
N GLY A 203 22.90 10.35 10.16
CA GLY A 203 24.31 9.96 10.20
C GLY A 203 25.19 10.92 9.39
N VAL A 204 25.41 12.12 9.92
CA VAL A 204 26.56 12.98 9.61
C VAL A 204 27.16 13.43 10.94
#